data_AF-A0A6J4N6N4-F1
#
_entry.id   AF-A0A6J4N6N4-F1
#
_cell.length_a   1.000
_cell.length_b   1.000
_cell.length_c   1.000
_cell.angle_alpha   90.00
_cell.angle_beta   90.00
_cell.angle_gamma   90.00
#
_symmetry.space_group_name_H-M   'P 1'
#
loop_
_entity.id
_entity.type
_entity.pdbx_description
1 polymer ?
#
loop_
_entity_poly.entity_id
_entity_poly.type
_entity_poly.pdbx_seq_one_letter_code
_entity_poly.pdbx_strand_id
1 'polypeptide(L)'
;MQTETNDNQAAGGRSPKYDIARVVARGKRLDLFFGILGAVLIFLSLGILMILVGDLFIDGAGKVAHTHEVKEDGRAPGVRDLIGVLKREKRGEADAYVLVPDPIPTDFAKVPAEAASLVGKRVLVTGLMPEPGEGAMEVEQVKAAPPAGEPVGRLGRNEWAATLQEKTSTVKGRKLQYAVALEPIEVDVTAAGKDVGPLVGQRVAVEGRRARGAAVFAAEDVARLKAQTFVTSMPSRTAHRAGIYSAWVGSIVVMIVTICTALPLGVAAGIYLEEYARKNWFTALIEINIANLAGVPSIIWGLMGLGLFVYKFHLGLSVLTAGLTLGLLVLPIVIIATRESIRAIPSTIRDASLALGATKWQTTRHHVLPYSFGGILTGTIVALSRAIGETAPLITIGALTYVTFLPAETWKGWLTFGWLRAPFTVLPIQMFNWLSRPDREFHRNAAAAGALLIVMTLGMNAIAIVLRYRLRRKIKW
;
A
#
# COMPACT_ATOMS: atom_id res chain seq x y z
N MET A 1 -26.43 -92.90 45.90
CA MET A 1 -25.76 -92.63 44.61
C MET A 1 -26.17 -91.21 44.23
N GLN A 2 -25.41 -90.16 44.60
CA GLN A 2 -24.38 -89.47 43.78
C GLN A 2 -24.86 -89.24 42.33
N THR A 3 -24.83 -88.08 41.67
CA THR A 3 -24.38 -86.67 41.87
C THR A 3 -24.81 -85.91 40.59
N GLU A 4 -24.79 -84.57 40.63
CA GLU A 4 -24.65 -83.56 39.53
C GLU A 4 -25.76 -82.50 39.53
N THR A 5 -25.58 -81.40 40.28
CA THR A 5 -24.95 -80.10 39.93
C THR A 5 -25.84 -79.15 39.13
N ASN A 6 -26.17 -78.05 39.81
CA ASN A 6 -26.74 -76.78 39.36
C ASN A 6 -26.23 -76.29 38.00
N ASP A 7 -27.14 -75.72 37.20
CA ASP A 7 -27.11 -74.28 36.90
C ASP A 7 -28.30 -73.90 36.02
N ASN A 8 -29.34 -73.32 36.64
CA ASN A 8 -30.47 -72.72 35.92
C ASN A 8 -30.80 -71.36 36.55
N GLN A 9 -29.84 -70.44 36.44
CA GLN A 9 -30.07 -69.01 36.58
C GLN A 9 -29.45 -68.30 35.37
N ALA A 10 -30.29 -67.84 34.45
CA ALA A 10 -30.15 -66.56 33.74
C ALA A 10 -31.10 -66.47 32.51
N ALA A 11 -32.41 -66.52 32.76
CA ALA A 11 -33.37 -65.91 31.84
C ALA A 11 -33.47 -64.42 32.20
N GLY A 12 -32.61 -63.59 31.60
CA GLY A 12 -32.60 -62.14 31.77
C GLY A 12 -32.28 -61.44 30.46
N GLY A 13 -33.31 -60.96 29.78
CA GLY A 13 -33.22 -60.30 28.48
C GLY A 13 -32.23 -59.12 28.48
N ARG A 14 -31.23 -59.17 27.60
CA ARG A 14 -30.34 -58.04 27.31
C ARG A 14 -30.94 -57.23 26.16
N SER A 15 -31.46 -56.05 26.49
CA SER A 15 -31.73 -54.96 25.55
C SER A 15 -30.47 -54.60 24.75
N PRO A 16 -30.57 -54.24 23.45
CA PRO A 16 -29.42 -53.92 22.63
C PRO A 16 -28.74 -52.65 23.16
N LYS A 17 -27.62 -52.83 23.87
CA LYS A 17 -26.69 -51.74 24.18
C LYS A 17 -26.17 -51.20 22.86
N TYR A 18 -26.74 -50.08 22.40
CA TYR A 18 -26.16 -49.27 21.35
C TYR A 18 -24.67 -49.07 21.65
N ASP A 19 -23.81 -49.34 20.67
CA ASP A 19 -22.35 -49.28 20.78
C ASP A 19 -21.89 -47.81 20.81
N ILE A 20 -22.21 -47.13 21.92
CA ILE A 20 -21.89 -45.72 22.18
C ILE A 20 -20.37 -45.49 22.08
N ALA A 21 -19.56 -46.50 22.41
CA ALA A 21 -18.11 -46.44 22.31
C ALA A 21 -17.63 -46.23 20.87
N ARG A 22 -18.21 -46.93 19.88
CA ARG A 22 -17.87 -46.70 18.46
C ARG A 22 -18.34 -45.33 17.94
N VAL A 23 -19.52 -44.88 18.36
CA VAL A 23 -20.04 -43.56 17.95
C VAL A 23 -19.17 -42.43 18.50
N VAL A 24 -18.80 -42.51 19.78
CA VAL A 24 -17.91 -41.54 20.44
C VAL A 24 -16.49 -41.57 19.85
N ALA A 25 -15.96 -42.76 19.53
CA ALA A 25 -14.65 -42.89 18.91
C ALA A 25 -14.62 -42.32 17.48
N ARG A 26 -15.73 -42.42 16.73
CA ARG A 26 -15.86 -41.83 15.39
C ARG A 26 -15.98 -40.31 15.47
N GLY A 27 -16.73 -39.77 16.44
CA GLY A 27 -16.80 -38.34 16.72
C GLY A 27 -15.42 -37.75 17.03
N LYS A 28 -14.68 -38.37 17.96
CA LYS A 28 -13.31 -37.94 18.31
C LYS A 28 -12.33 -37.94 17.14
N ARG A 29 -12.44 -38.87 16.19
CA ARG A 29 -11.58 -38.89 14.98
C ARG A 29 -11.91 -37.75 14.02
N LEU A 30 -13.20 -37.43 13.87
CA LEU A 30 -13.64 -36.28 13.07
C LEU A 30 -13.18 -34.97 13.70
N ASP A 31 -13.34 -34.81 15.01
CA ASP A 31 -12.88 -33.63 15.74
C ASP A 31 -11.36 -33.46 15.62
N LEU A 32 -10.60 -34.55 15.74
CA LEU A 32 -9.15 -34.55 15.56
C LEU A 32 -8.76 -34.19 14.12
N PHE A 33 -9.45 -34.74 13.12
CA PHE A 33 -9.19 -34.43 11.71
C PHE A 33 -9.42 -32.94 11.42
N PHE A 34 -10.54 -32.37 11.85
CA PHE A 34 -10.82 -30.94 11.66
C PHE A 34 -9.86 -30.06 12.46
N GLY A 35 -9.45 -30.48 13.65
CA GLY A 35 -8.43 -29.79 14.44
C GLY A 35 -7.07 -29.75 13.73
N ILE A 36 -6.62 -30.89 13.18
CA ILE A 36 -5.36 -30.97 12.42
C ILE A 36 -5.46 -30.16 11.12
N LEU A 37 -6.56 -30.29 10.37
CA LEU A 37 -6.78 -29.54 9.14
C LEU A 37 -6.77 -28.03 9.40
N GLY A 38 -7.43 -27.58 10.46
CA GLY A 38 -7.44 -26.18 10.89
C GLY A 38 -6.03 -25.69 11.26
N ALA A 39 -5.27 -26.48 12.03
CA ALA A 39 -3.89 -26.14 12.37
C ALA A 39 -2.99 -26.02 11.12
N VAL A 40 -3.09 -26.99 10.20
CA VAL A 40 -2.34 -26.98 8.93
C VAL A 40 -2.67 -25.75 8.09
N LEU A 41 -3.95 -25.40 7.97
CA LEU A 41 -4.38 -24.19 7.27
C LEU A 41 -3.81 -22.91 7.89
N ILE A 42 -3.81 -22.82 9.23
CA ILE A 42 -3.23 -21.68 9.95
C ILE A 42 -1.73 -21.58 9.63
N PHE A 43 -0.96 -22.67 9.77
CA PHE A 43 0.47 -22.67 9.48
C PHE A 43 0.78 -22.36 8.01
N LEU A 44 -0.02 -22.88 7.08
CA LEU A 44 0.12 -22.59 5.65
C LEU A 44 -0.09 -21.09 5.37
N SER A 45 -1.15 -20.49 5.94
CA SER A 45 -1.42 -19.05 5.79
C SER A 45 -0.31 -18.18 6.40
N LEU A 46 0.22 -18.58 7.57
CA LEU A 46 1.28 -17.85 8.26
C LEU A 46 2.60 -17.96 7.48
N GLY A 47 2.87 -19.12 6.88
CA GLY A 47 4.02 -19.35 6.01
C GLY A 47 3.96 -18.49 4.76
N ILE A 48 2.81 -18.45 4.08
CA ILE A 48 2.60 -17.57 2.90
C ILE A 48 2.79 -16.10 3.28
N LEU A 49 2.25 -15.67 4.43
CA LEU A 49 2.42 -14.31 4.91
C LEU A 49 3.90 -13.99 5.20
N MET A 50 4.63 -14.90 5.85
CA MET A 50 6.06 -14.74 6.12
C MET A 50 6.89 -14.69 4.84
N ILE A 51 6.55 -15.47 3.82
CA ILE A 51 7.18 -15.40 2.50
C ILE A 51 6.92 -14.03 1.87
N LEU A 52 5.67 -13.58 1.82
CA LEU A 52 5.31 -12.27 1.25
C LEU A 52 6.00 -11.10 1.97
N VAL A 53 6.05 -11.16 3.30
CA VAL A 53 6.75 -10.15 4.11
C VAL A 53 8.26 -10.25 3.89
N GLY A 54 8.80 -11.47 3.83
CA GLY A 54 10.20 -11.74 3.51
C GLY A 54 10.59 -11.17 2.15
N ASP A 55 9.83 -11.44 1.10
CA ASP A 55 10.01 -10.89 -0.25
C ASP A 55 9.94 -9.37 -0.23
N LEU A 56 8.96 -8.79 0.49
CA LEU A 56 8.85 -7.34 0.64
C LEU A 56 10.10 -6.72 1.29
N PHE A 57 10.67 -7.37 2.31
CA PHE A 57 11.88 -6.89 2.99
C PHE A 57 13.15 -7.17 2.19
N ILE A 58 13.27 -8.31 1.52
CA ILE A 58 14.45 -8.70 0.73
C ILE A 58 14.50 -7.88 -0.57
N ASP A 59 13.41 -7.78 -1.32
CA ASP A 59 13.33 -6.94 -2.51
C ASP A 59 13.31 -5.45 -2.16
N GLY A 60 12.69 -5.10 -1.03
CA GLY A 60 12.67 -3.73 -0.51
C GLY A 60 14.05 -3.26 -0.05
N ALA A 61 14.81 -4.09 0.67
CA ALA A 61 16.17 -3.80 1.10
C ALA A 61 17.18 -3.96 -0.05
N GLY A 62 16.99 -4.91 -0.96
CA GLY A 62 17.81 -5.10 -2.16
C GLY A 62 17.76 -3.88 -3.08
N LYS A 63 16.59 -3.24 -3.23
CA LYS A 63 16.45 -1.95 -3.95
C LYS A 63 17.12 -0.75 -3.25
N VAL A 64 17.44 -0.87 -1.96
CA VAL A 64 18.18 0.14 -1.19
C VAL A 64 19.69 -0.16 -1.17
N ALA A 65 20.08 -1.43 -1.30
CA ALA A 65 21.46 -1.89 -1.23
C ALA A 65 22.14 -2.05 -2.60
N HIS A 66 21.39 -2.24 -3.69
CA HIS A 66 21.93 -2.16 -5.04
C HIS A 66 22.06 -0.70 -5.45
N THR A 67 23.29 -0.20 -5.37
CA THR A 67 23.76 1.07 -5.91
C THR A 67 23.49 1.15 -7.42
N HIS A 68 22.26 1.47 -7.83
CA HIS A 68 22.06 2.15 -9.10
C HIS A 68 22.62 3.55 -8.91
N GLU A 69 23.73 3.86 -9.58
CA GLU A 69 24.46 5.13 -9.55
C GLU A 69 23.56 6.35 -9.35
N VAL A 70 23.33 6.74 -8.09
CA VAL A 70 22.34 7.74 -7.74
C VAL A 70 23.02 9.11 -7.84
N LYS A 71 22.37 10.09 -8.49
CA LYS A 71 22.76 11.50 -8.41
C LYS A 71 22.85 11.93 -6.93
N GLU A 72 23.62 12.98 -6.64
CA GLU A 72 23.80 13.53 -5.26
C GLU A 72 22.43 13.84 -4.57
N ASP A 73 21.37 14.03 -5.36
CA ASP A 73 20.01 14.32 -4.91
C ASP A 73 19.11 13.08 -4.72
N GLY A 74 19.62 11.86 -4.88
CA GLY A 74 18.86 10.62 -4.70
C GLY A 74 18.09 10.16 -5.95
N ARG A 75 18.27 10.78 -7.12
CA ARG A 75 17.63 10.37 -8.39
C ARG A 75 18.49 9.38 -9.17
N ALA A 76 17.85 8.40 -9.82
CA ALA A 76 18.53 7.58 -10.82
C ALA A 76 18.84 8.45 -12.05
N PRO A 77 19.91 8.17 -12.81
CA PRO A 77 20.25 8.90 -14.01
C PRO A 77 19.16 8.65 -15.06
N GLY A 78 18.61 9.73 -15.64
CA GLY A 78 17.62 9.66 -16.70
C GLY A 78 18.24 9.38 -18.07
N VAL A 79 17.40 9.10 -19.07
CA VAL A 79 17.81 8.74 -20.46
C VAL A 79 18.68 9.81 -21.15
N ARG A 80 18.72 11.04 -20.61
CA ARG A 80 19.51 12.17 -21.12
C ARG A 80 20.75 12.47 -20.28
N ASP A 81 20.95 11.75 -19.18
CA ASP A 81 22.11 11.91 -18.33
C ASP A 81 23.23 11.05 -18.87
N LEU A 82 24.41 11.63 -18.98
CA LEU A 82 25.62 10.95 -19.44
C LEU A 82 26.41 10.53 -18.22
N ILE A 83 26.78 9.25 -18.17
CA ILE A 83 27.57 8.67 -17.09
C ILE A 83 29.00 8.49 -17.59
N GLY A 84 29.97 8.98 -16.82
CA GLY A 84 31.36 8.87 -17.18
C GLY A 84 32.30 9.29 -16.05
N VAL A 85 33.59 9.16 -16.30
CA VAL A 85 34.63 9.65 -15.38
C VAL A 85 34.91 11.11 -15.70
N LEU A 86 34.82 11.99 -14.70
CA LEU A 86 35.18 13.39 -14.86
C LEU A 86 36.70 13.53 -14.86
N LYS A 87 37.27 14.10 -15.91
CA LYS A 87 38.70 14.44 -16.00
C LYS A 87 38.89 15.94 -16.06
N ARG A 88 40.00 16.39 -15.49
CA ARG A 88 40.46 17.78 -15.58
C ARG A 88 41.53 17.87 -16.66
N GLU A 89 41.35 18.76 -17.62
CA GLU A 89 42.29 19.03 -18.70
C GLU A 89 42.72 20.50 -18.65
N LYS A 90 44.03 20.76 -18.67
CA LYS A 90 44.56 22.13 -18.67
C LYS A 90 44.58 22.66 -20.10
N ARG A 91 43.86 23.76 -20.37
CA ARG A 91 43.88 24.44 -21.66
C ARG A 91 44.18 25.92 -21.46
N GLY A 92 45.46 26.29 -21.58
CA GLY A 92 45.91 27.66 -21.31
C GLY A 92 45.83 28.01 -19.82
N GLU A 93 45.27 29.18 -19.48
CA GLU A 93 45.12 29.67 -18.10
C GLU A 93 43.86 29.16 -17.36
N ALA A 94 42.96 28.45 -18.05
CA ALA A 94 41.71 27.93 -17.47
C ALA A 94 41.70 26.38 -17.38
N ASP A 95 41.06 25.86 -16.33
CA ASP A 95 40.78 24.44 -16.18
C ASP A 95 39.51 24.07 -16.96
N ALA A 96 39.62 23.16 -17.91
CA ALA A 96 38.48 22.56 -18.59
C ALA A 96 38.13 21.21 -17.93
N TYR A 97 36.85 20.93 -17.77
CA TYR A 97 36.36 19.66 -17.24
C TYR A 97 35.70 18.86 -18.35
N VAL A 98 36.16 17.63 -18.52
CA VAL A 98 35.73 16.77 -19.62
C VAL A 98 35.15 15.49 -19.04
N LEU A 99 33.92 15.17 -19.41
CA LEU A 99 33.30 13.90 -19.09
C LEU A 99 33.73 12.87 -20.13
N VAL A 100 34.32 11.76 -19.67
CA VAL A 100 34.64 10.61 -20.53
C VAL A 100 33.59 9.52 -20.29
N PRO A 101 32.64 9.30 -21.21
CA PRO A 101 31.59 8.30 -21.04
C PRO A 101 32.13 6.87 -21.10
N ASP A 102 31.48 5.95 -20.39
CA ASP A 102 31.82 4.53 -20.48
C ASP A 102 31.45 3.96 -21.88
N PRO A 103 32.22 3.01 -22.44
CA PRO A 103 31.87 2.36 -23.69
C PRO A 103 30.54 1.61 -23.57
N ILE A 104 29.59 1.93 -24.44
CA ILE A 104 28.23 1.38 -24.41
C ILE A 104 28.19 0.10 -25.24
N PRO A 105 27.82 -1.08 -24.67
CA PRO A 105 27.62 -2.29 -25.45
C PRO A 105 26.58 -2.08 -26.56
N THR A 106 26.84 -2.59 -27.76
CA THR A 106 25.95 -2.36 -28.91
C THR A 106 25.43 -3.65 -29.51
N ASP A 107 24.13 -3.66 -29.81
CA ASP A 107 23.48 -4.75 -30.53
C ASP A 107 23.39 -4.38 -32.02
N PHE A 108 24.17 -5.10 -32.84
CA PHE A 108 24.18 -4.97 -34.30
C PHE A 108 23.26 -6.00 -34.96
N ALA A 109 22.03 -6.16 -34.46
CA ALA A 109 21.07 -7.12 -35.02
C ALA A 109 20.78 -6.91 -36.52
N LYS A 110 21.05 -5.72 -37.09
CA LYS A 110 20.76 -5.38 -38.50
C LYS A 110 21.99 -5.10 -39.38
N VAL A 111 23.20 -4.90 -38.84
CA VAL A 111 24.40 -4.55 -39.65
C VAL A 111 25.70 -5.21 -39.12
N PRO A 112 25.91 -6.53 -39.33
CA PRO A 112 27.13 -7.19 -38.85
C PRO A 112 28.36 -7.01 -39.77
N ALA A 113 28.15 -6.92 -41.09
CA ALA A 113 29.23 -7.10 -42.08
C ALA A 113 30.13 -5.86 -42.29
N GLU A 114 29.59 -4.65 -42.14
CA GLU A 114 30.34 -3.40 -42.35
C GLU A 114 31.06 -2.93 -41.07
N ALA A 115 30.52 -3.28 -39.89
CA ALA A 115 31.02 -2.83 -38.59
C ALA A 115 32.44 -3.33 -38.27
N ALA A 116 32.79 -4.57 -38.68
CA ALA A 116 34.12 -5.14 -38.47
C ALA A 116 35.25 -4.32 -39.13
N SER A 117 34.98 -3.67 -40.27
CA SER A 117 35.96 -2.85 -41.00
C SER A 117 36.19 -1.44 -40.40
N LEU A 118 35.33 -1.06 -39.46
CA LEU A 118 35.28 0.24 -38.79
C LEU A 118 35.72 0.19 -37.32
N VAL A 119 36.11 -0.99 -36.82
CA VAL A 119 36.68 -1.14 -35.48
C VAL A 119 37.94 -0.29 -35.34
N GLY A 120 38.02 0.49 -34.27
CA GLY A 120 39.12 1.42 -34.00
C GLY A 120 39.07 2.73 -34.78
N LYS A 121 38.09 2.92 -35.68
CA LYS A 121 37.91 4.17 -36.43
C LYS A 121 36.81 5.03 -35.80
N ARG A 122 36.89 6.35 -36.06
CA ARG A 122 35.85 7.31 -35.73
C ARG A 122 34.62 7.03 -36.61
N VAL A 123 33.46 6.88 -36.00
CA VAL A 123 32.20 6.54 -36.66
C VAL A 123 31.06 7.44 -36.23
N LEU A 124 30.09 7.62 -37.12
CA LEU A 124 28.77 8.18 -36.82
C LEU A 124 27.81 7.01 -36.60
N VAL A 125 27.24 6.93 -35.41
CA VAL A 125 26.31 5.89 -35.00
C VAL A 125 24.91 6.50 -34.90
N THR A 126 23.97 5.95 -35.65
CA THR A 126 22.55 6.30 -35.56
C THR A 126 21.84 5.22 -34.75
N GLY A 127 21.26 5.60 -33.61
CA GLY A 127 20.57 4.65 -32.74
C GLY A 127 20.02 5.28 -31.46
N LEU A 128 19.15 4.54 -30.79
CA LEU A 128 18.55 4.95 -29.53
C LEU A 128 19.51 4.62 -28.37
N MET A 129 19.80 5.65 -27.57
CA MET A 129 20.67 5.49 -26.41
C MET A 129 19.96 4.64 -25.34
N PRO A 130 20.64 3.62 -24.78
CA PRO A 130 20.03 2.77 -23.77
C PRO A 130 19.83 3.53 -22.45
N GLU A 131 18.95 3.01 -21.61
CA GLU A 131 18.84 3.50 -20.24
C GLU A 131 20.19 3.36 -19.51
N PRO A 132 20.60 4.37 -18.71
CA PRO A 132 21.91 4.35 -18.07
C PRO A 132 22.07 3.13 -17.16
N GLY A 133 23.15 2.36 -17.37
CA GLY A 133 23.54 1.24 -16.52
C GLY A 133 22.90 -0.13 -16.83
N GLU A 134 21.90 -0.23 -17.72
CA GLU A 134 21.16 -1.50 -17.91
C GLU A 134 20.86 -1.92 -19.37
N GLY A 135 21.35 -1.18 -20.37
CA GLY A 135 21.00 -1.46 -21.76
C GLY A 135 22.17 -1.51 -22.73
N ALA A 136 21.90 -2.12 -23.88
CA ALA A 136 22.74 -2.04 -25.06
C ALA A 136 22.14 -1.04 -26.04
N MET A 137 22.97 -0.28 -26.74
CA MET A 137 22.50 0.61 -27.80
C MET A 137 22.00 -0.23 -28.97
N GLU A 138 20.75 -0.02 -29.37
CA GLU A 138 20.22 -0.56 -30.62
C GLU A 138 20.69 0.34 -31.76
N VAL A 139 21.60 -0.20 -32.58
CA VAL A 139 22.21 0.56 -33.67
C VAL A 139 21.46 0.30 -34.97
N GLU A 140 20.96 1.37 -35.58
CA GLU A 140 20.28 1.31 -36.87
C GLU A 140 21.25 1.47 -38.04
N GLN A 141 22.27 2.33 -37.90
CA GLN A 141 23.28 2.58 -38.94
C GLN A 141 24.62 3.02 -38.35
N VAL A 142 25.73 2.61 -38.98
CA VAL A 142 27.10 3.09 -38.67
C VAL A 142 27.79 3.55 -39.94
N LYS A 143 28.42 4.73 -39.92
CA LYS A 143 29.22 5.27 -41.05
C LYS A 143 30.58 5.75 -40.56
N ALA A 144 31.59 5.77 -41.43
CA ALA A 144 32.87 6.41 -41.12
C ALA A 144 32.70 7.92 -40.92
N ALA A 145 33.34 8.47 -39.90
CA ALA A 145 33.37 9.90 -39.61
C ALA A 145 34.71 10.53 -40.08
N PRO A 146 34.76 11.86 -40.31
CA PRO A 146 36.00 12.57 -40.60
C PRO A 146 37.05 12.40 -39.48
N PRO A 147 38.36 12.40 -39.79
CA PRO A 147 39.42 12.21 -38.80
C PRO A 147 39.37 13.23 -37.64
N ALA A 148 39.95 12.85 -36.50
CA ALA A 148 39.94 13.67 -35.29
C ALA A 148 40.55 15.06 -35.56
N GLY A 149 39.80 16.12 -35.28
CA GLY A 149 40.19 17.52 -35.53
C GLY A 149 39.33 18.24 -36.56
N GLU A 150 38.59 17.52 -37.41
CA GLU A 150 37.59 18.12 -38.31
C GLU A 150 36.20 18.17 -37.66
N PRO A 151 35.45 19.28 -37.83
CA PRO A 151 34.12 19.42 -37.28
C PRO A 151 33.16 18.43 -37.95
N VAL A 152 32.56 17.57 -37.14
CA VAL A 152 31.40 16.79 -37.56
C VAL A 152 30.28 17.79 -37.84
N GLY A 153 29.67 17.70 -39.02
CA GLY A 153 28.53 18.55 -39.38
C GLY A 153 27.37 18.44 -38.37
N ARG A 154 26.28 19.17 -38.61
CA ARG A 154 25.13 19.19 -37.69
C ARG A 154 24.53 17.78 -37.53
N LEU A 155 24.78 17.16 -36.38
CA LEU A 155 24.25 15.84 -36.02
C LEU A 155 22.72 15.85 -35.91
N GLY A 156 22.09 14.78 -36.40
CA GLY A 156 20.67 14.49 -36.23
C GLY A 156 20.27 14.25 -34.77
N ARG A 157 18.96 14.03 -34.54
CA ARG A 157 18.41 13.85 -33.17
C ARG A 157 18.93 12.61 -32.46
N ASN A 158 19.27 11.55 -33.20
CA ASN A 158 19.71 10.24 -32.71
C ASN A 158 21.07 9.83 -33.31
N GLU A 159 21.87 10.81 -33.77
CA GLU A 159 23.19 10.57 -34.33
C GLU A 159 24.27 10.97 -33.32
N TRP A 160 25.24 10.08 -33.14
CA TRP A 160 26.30 10.23 -32.16
C TRP A 160 27.66 10.01 -32.82
N ALA A 161 28.61 10.91 -32.55
CA ALA A 161 30.01 10.72 -32.93
C ALA A 161 30.71 9.87 -31.86
N ALA A 162 31.34 8.78 -32.29
CA ALA A 162 31.93 7.81 -31.38
C ALA A 162 33.06 7.02 -32.04
N THR A 163 33.79 6.25 -31.25
CA THR A 163 34.77 5.27 -31.73
C THR A 163 34.24 3.86 -31.49
N LEU A 164 34.25 3.02 -32.52
CA LEU A 164 33.81 1.63 -32.38
C LEU A 164 34.94 0.79 -31.76
N GLN A 165 34.63 0.06 -30.68
CA GLN A 165 35.56 -0.83 -29.98
C GLN A 165 35.06 -2.27 -30.02
N GLU A 166 35.98 -3.21 -30.16
CA GLU A 166 35.69 -4.64 -29.98
C GLU A 166 35.77 -4.95 -28.48
N LYS A 167 34.62 -5.21 -27.86
CA LYS A 167 34.52 -5.49 -26.42
C LYS A 167 33.34 -6.43 -26.16
N THR A 168 33.66 -7.68 -25.81
CA THR A 168 32.65 -8.67 -25.48
C THR A 168 32.00 -8.35 -24.14
N SER A 169 30.69 -8.09 -24.14
CA SER A 169 29.89 -7.76 -22.96
C SER A 169 28.62 -8.61 -22.92
N THR A 170 28.20 -9.03 -21.72
CA THR A 170 26.95 -9.79 -21.55
C THR A 170 25.87 -8.87 -20.99
N VAL A 171 24.82 -8.60 -21.76
CA VAL A 171 23.71 -7.71 -21.37
C VAL A 171 22.40 -8.47 -21.51
N LYS A 172 21.61 -8.57 -20.44
CA LYS A 172 20.31 -9.30 -20.39
C LYS A 172 20.38 -10.72 -20.99
N GLY A 173 21.46 -11.45 -20.70
CA GLY A 173 21.67 -12.83 -21.18
C GLY A 173 22.14 -12.97 -22.63
N ARG A 174 22.34 -11.87 -23.36
CA ARG A 174 22.89 -11.85 -24.72
C ARG A 174 24.37 -11.44 -24.70
N LYS A 175 25.21 -12.12 -25.49
CA LYS A 175 26.62 -11.75 -25.71
C LYS A 175 26.72 -10.76 -26.86
N LEU A 176 27.21 -9.56 -26.58
CA LEU A 176 27.44 -8.50 -27.54
C LEU A 176 28.95 -8.34 -27.75
N GLN A 177 29.41 -8.28 -28.99
CA GLN A 177 30.85 -8.28 -29.32
C GLN A 177 31.46 -6.88 -29.44
N TYR A 178 30.63 -5.84 -29.56
CA TYR A 178 31.08 -4.49 -29.83
C TYR A 178 30.56 -3.50 -28.80
N ALA A 179 31.31 -2.43 -28.59
CA ALA A 179 30.92 -1.30 -27.78
C ALA A 179 31.25 0.02 -28.49
N VAL A 180 30.42 1.03 -28.29
CA VAL A 180 30.58 2.36 -28.84
C VAL A 180 31.09 3.28 -27.73
N ALA A 181 32.31 3.80 -27.91
CA ALA A 181 32.93 4.76 -27.00
C ALA A 181 32.65 6.18 -27.50
N LEU A 182 31.80 6.92 -26.80
CA LEU A 182 31.47 8.30 -27.14
C LEU A 182 32.69 9.21 -26.99
N GLU A 183 32.72 10.28 -27.79
CA GLU A 183 33.76 11.30 -27.63
C GLU A 183 33.65 11.99 -26.26
N PRO A 184 34.79 12.42 -25.68
CA PRO A 184 34.77 13.20 -24.45
C PRO A 184 33.96 14.49 -24.63
N ILE A 185 33.08 14.78 -23.68
CA ILE A 185 32.17 15.93 -23.73
C ILE A 185 32.64 16.97 -22.73
N GLU A 186 32.83 18.19 -23.20
CA GLU A 186 33.15 19.33 -22.34
C GLU A 186 31.93 19.70 -21.49
N VAL A 187 32.15 19.83 -20.19
CA VAL A 187 31.12 20.17 -19.21
C VAL A 187 31.36 21.58 -18.72
N ASP A 188 30.40 22.47 -18.96
CA ASP A 188 30.42 23.80 -18.35
C ASP A 188 30.03 23.67 -16.87
N VAL A 189 31.03 23.82 -16.01
CA VAL A 189 30.88 23.63 -14.56
C VAL A 189 30.51 24.92 -13.83
N THR A 190 30.59 26.07 -14.51
CA THR A 190 30.21 27.37 -13.98
C THR A 190 28.72 27.41 -13.62
N ALA A 191 27.89 26.64 -14.35
CA ALA A 191 26.46 26.49 -14.09
C ALA A 191 26.13 25.57 -12.88
N ALA A 192 27.08 24.77 -12.39
CA ALA A 192 26.86 23.83 -11.30
C ALA A 192 26.89 24.48 -9.90
N GLY A 193 27.40 25.72 -9.78
CA GLY A 193 27.39 26.50 -8.53
C GLY A 193 28.17 25.89 -7.35
N LYS A 194 28.97 24.84 -7.60
CA LYS A 194 29.74 24.08 -6.59
C LYS A 194 31.16 23.79 -7.08
N ASP A 195 32.09 23.64 -6.13
CA ASP A 195 33.46 23.18 -6.40
C ASP A 195 33.44 21.70 -6.82
N VAL A 196 33.82 21.44 -8.07
CA VAL A 196 33.90 20.09 -8.66
C VAL A 196 35.27 19.44 -8.54
N GLY A 197 36.25 20.14 -7.94
CA GLY A 197 37.58 19.61 -7.68
C GLY A 197 37.59 18.22 -7.02
N PRO A 198 36.74 17.93 -6.01
CA PRO A 198 36.67 16.62 -5.37
C PRO A 198 36.10 15.49 -6.25
N LEU A 199 35.36 15.84 -7.31
CA LEU A 199 34.71 14.89 -8.21
C LEU A 199 35.60 14.47 -9.38
N VAL A 200 36.75 15.13 -9.56
CA VAL A 200 37.73 14.76 -10.59
C VAL A 200 38.28 13.37 -10.31
N GLY A 201 38.20 12.47 -11.29
CA GLY A 201 38.57 11.07 -11.17
C GLY A 201 37.47 10.16 -10.64
N GLN A 202 36.32 10.71 -10.22
CA GLN A 202 35.15 9.92 -9.81
C GLN A 202 34.20 9.69 -10.98
N ARG A 203 33.37 8.63 -10.87
CA ARG A 203 32.26 8.37 -11.79
C ARG A 203 31.12 9.32 -11.44
N VAL A 204 30.68 10.12 -12.40
CA VAL A 204 29.63 11.13 -12.23
C VAL A 204 28.58 11.01 -13.34
N ALA A 205 27.33 11.32 -12.98
CA ALA A 205 26.24 11.47 -13.95
C ALA A 205 26.00 12.97 -14.20
N VAL A 206 26.17 13.40 -15.46
CA VAL A 206 25.99 14.80 -15.86
C VAL A 206 24.69 14.97 -16.63
N GLU A 207 23.89 15.95 -16.23
CA GLU A 207 22.60 16.24 -16.85
C GLU A 207 22.76 17.01 -18.16
N GLY A 208 22.41 16.37 -19.29
CA GLY A 208 22.51 16.95 -20.62
C GLY A 208 21.42 17.99 -20.90
N ARG A 209 21.64 19.26 -20.56
CA ARG A 209 20.78 20.37 -21.01
C ARG A 209 21.42 21.02 -22.25
N ARG A 210 20.96 20.67 -23.47
CA ARG A 210 21.33 21.42 -24.69
C ARG A 210 20.89 22.88 -24.49
N ALA A 211 21.84 23.79 -24.41
CA ALA A 211 21.59 25.22 -24.19
C ALA A 211 20.63 25.79 -25.24
N ARG A 212 19.38 25.98 -24.87
CA ARG A 212 18.55 27.08 -25.36
C ARG A 212 18.42 28.05 -24.20
N GLY A 213 18.71 29.31 -24.49
CA GLY A 213 18.96 30.36 -23.51
C GLY A 213 17.94 30.48 -22.38
N ALA A 214 18.46 31.00 -21.27
CA ALA A 214 17.78 31.62 -20.14
C ALA A 214 16.69 30.80 -19.42
N ALA A 215 17.04 30.26 -18.25
CA ALA A 215 16.42 30.68 -17.00
C ALA A 215 17.13 30.05 -15.78
N VAL A 216 17.45 30.93 -14.85
CA VAL A 216 17.94 30.70 -13.49
C VAL A 216 16.94 29.84 -12.72
N PHE A 217 17.42 28.81 -12.01
CA PHE A 217 16.70 28.24 -10.88
C PHE A 217 17.65 28.18 -9.68
N ALA A 218 17.29 28.96 -8.66
CA ALA A 218 18.01 29.12 -7.41
C ALA A 218 18.02 27.80 -6.61
N ALA A 219 19.18 27.49 -6.04
CA ALA A 219 19.46 26.29 -5.24
C ALA A 219 18.88 26.36 -3.80
N GLU A 220 17.89 27.21 -3.54
CA GLU A 220 17.45 27.54 -2.17
C GLU A 220 16.23 26.75 -1.65
N ASP A 221 15.52 25.97 -2.49
CA ASP A 221 14.28 25.29 -2.07
C ASP A 221 14.44 23.80 -1.67
N VAL A 222 15.65 23.24 -1.69
CA VAL A 222 15.84 21.77 -1.56
C VAL A 222 15.96 21.29 -0.10
N ALA A 223 16.23 22.18 0.87
CA ALA A 223 16.66 21.77 2.21
C ALA A 223 15.67 22.05 3.36
N ARG A 224 14.54 22.73 3.14
CA ARG A 224 13.56 22.98 4.20
C ARG A 224 12.17 22.56 3.73
N LEU A 225 11.63 21.46 4.31
CA LEU A 225 10.21 21.02 4.27
C LEU A 225 9.75 19.91 3.29
N LYS A 226 10.54 18.85 2.98
CA LYS A 226 10.00 17.72 2.18
C LYS A 226 8.78 17.01 2.80
N ALA A 227 8.70 16.87 4.13
CA ALA A 227 7.56 16.21 4.80
C ALA A 227 6.35 17.13 4.98
N GLN A 228 6.55 18.38 5.42
CA GLN A 228 5.43 19.31 5.63
C GLN A 228 4.75 19.64 4.31
N THR A 229 5.51 19.93 3.25
CA THR A 229 4.95 20.24 1.93
C THR A 229 4.21 19.04 1.35
N PHE A 230 4.68 17.80 1.52
CA PHE A 230 3.97 16.61 1.02
C PHE A 230 2.61 16.39 1.69
N VAL A 231 2.52 16.62 3.01
CA VAL A 231 1.29 16.43 3.79
C VAL A 231 0.27 17.55 3.54
N THR A 232 0.72 18.78 3.25
CA THR A 232 -0.16 19.95 3.07
C THR A 232 -0.41 20.32 1.61
N SER A 233 0.35 19.77 0.66
CA SER A 233 0.12 20.01 -0.77
C SER A 233 -0.98 19.12 -1.34
N MET A 234 -1.64 19.65 -2.36
CA MET A 234 -2.68 18.95 -3.11
C MET A 234 -2.06 17.92 -4.07
N PRO A 235 -2.81 16.88 -4.49
CA PRO A 235 -2.31 15.96 -5.49
C PRO A 235 -2.03 16.70 -6.80
N SER A 236 -0.94 16.32 -7.46
CA SER A 236 -0.49 16.93 -8.70
C SER A 236 -0.26 15.87 -9.79
N ARG A 237 -0.31 16.32 -11.06
CA ARG A 237 0.11 15.54 -12.22
C ARG A 237 1.62 15.41 -12.32
N THR A 238 2.37 16.24 -11.61
CA THR A 238 3.83 16.18 -11.55
C THR A 238 4.28 15.69 -10.18
N ALA A 239 5.09 14.62 -10.14
CA ALA A 239 5.39 13.91 -8.91
C ALA A 239 6.08 14.78 -7.84
N HIS A 240 7.00 15.67 -8.23
CA HIS A 240 7.69 16.57 -7.29
C HIS A 240 6.80 17.60 -6.58
N ARG A 241 5.57 17.85 -7.07
CA ARG A 241 4.59 18.76 -6.44
C ARG A 241 3.37 18.02 -5.90
N ALA A 242 3.35 16.69 -5.99
CA ALA A 242 2.17 15.92 -5.62
C ALA A 242 2.16 15.68 -4.11
N GLY A 243 1.15 16.20 -3.44
CA GLY A 243 0.88 15.90 -2.04
C GLY A 243 -0.37 15.07 -1.82
N ILE A 244 -0.63 14.79 -0.55
CA ILE A 244 -1.69 13.89 -0.06
C ILE A 244 -2.77 14.62 0.74
N TYR A 245 -2.79 15.96 0.74
CA TYR A 245 -3.62 16.74 1.66
C TYR A 245 -5.10 16.39 1.58
N SER A 246 -5.65 16.35 0.37
CA SER A 246 -7.05 15.95 0.15
C SER A 246 -7.35 14.51 0.57
N ALA A 247 -6.37 13.60 0.44
CA ALA A 247 -6.54 12.19 0.70
C ALA A 247 -6.56 11.84 2.20
N TRP A 248 -5.66 12.41 3.01
CA TRP A 248 -5.67 12.13 4.45
C TRP A 248 -6.83 12.87 5.15
N VAL A 249 -7.14 14.11 4.74
CA VAL A 249 -8.33 14.83 5.24
C VAL A 249 -9.59 14.07 4.86
N GLY A 250 -9.73 13.65 3.60
CA GLY A 250 -10.87 12.85 3.17
C GLY A 250 -11.00 11.54 3.95
N SER A 251 -9.89 10.87 4.24
CA SER A 251 -9.88 9.65 5.07
C SER A 251 -10.41 9.90 6.49
N ILE A 252 -9.98 10.97 7.15
CA ILE A 252 -10.47 11.34 8.49
C ILE A 252 -11.97 11.61 8.46
N VAL A 253 -12.41 12.43 7.51
CA VAL A 253 -13.80 12.90 7.47
C VAL A 253 -14.76 11.76 7.12
N VAL A 254 -14.37 10.87 6.21
CA VAL A 254 -15.11 9.63 5.93
C VAL A 254 -15.18 8.74 7.19
N MET A 255 -14.06 8.55 7.88
CA MET A 255 -14.02 7.78 9.13
C MET A 255 -14.91 8.37 10.23
N ILE A 256 -15.01 9.69 10.34
CA ILE A 256 -15.93 10.34 11.29
C ILE A 256 -17.37 9.92 11.00
N VAL A 257 -17.80 9.97 9.73
CA VAL A 257 -19.15 9.54 9.33
C VAL A 257 -19.35 8.05 9.61
N THR A 258 -18.38 7.21 9.29
CA THR A 258 -18.41 5.77 9.60
C THR A 258 -18.54 5.52 11.10
N ILE A 259 -17.81 6.25 11.94
CA ILE A 259 -17.86 6.13 13.40
C ILE A 259 -19.24 6.54 13.91
N CYS A 260 -19.73 7.72 13.51
CA CYS A 260 -21.01 8.26 13.94
C CYS A 260 -22.21 7.40 13.52
N THR A 261 -22.05 6.55 12.50
CA THR A 261 -23.13 5.69 12.00
C THR A 261 -22.98 4.26 12.51
N ALA A 262 -21.83 3.61 12.31
CA ALA A 262 -21.64 2.21 12.65
C ALA A 262 -21.59 1.95 14.16
N LEU A 263 -20.96 2.82 14.96
CA LEU A 263 -20.84 2.57 16.40
C LEU A 263 -22.20 2.62 17.10
N PRO A 264 -23.00 3.71 16.98
CA PRO A 264 -24.26 3.78 17.69
C PRO A 264 -25.22 2.67 17.24
N LEU A 265 -25.35 2.44 15.92
CA LEU A 265 -26.24 1.39 15.41
C LEU A 265 -25.74 -0.01 15.79
N GLY A 266 -24.44 -0.28 15.65
CA GLY A 266 -23.88 -1.60 15.92
C GLY A 266 -23.92 -1.96 17.40
N VAL A 267 -23.58 -1.01 18.28
CA VAL A 267 -23.64 -1.20 19.73
C VAL A 267 -25.10 -1.34 20.19
N ALA A 268 -26.01 -0.50 19.70
CA ALA A 268 -27.42 -0.60 20.04
C ALA A 268 -28.04 -1.93 19.58
N ALA A 269 -27.74 -2.37 18.35
CA ALA A 269 -28.19 -3.65 17.82
C ALA A 269 -27.60 -4.83 18.61
N GLY A 270 -26.32 -4.77 18.99
CA GLY A 270 -25.69 -5.79 19.83
C GLY A 270 -26.30 -5.88 21.22
N ILE A 271 -26.57 -4.74 21.87
CA ILE A 271 -27.28 -4.68 23.15
C ILE A 271 -28.69 -5.25 23.02
N TYR A 272 -29.43 -4.86 21.98
CA TYR A 272 -30.78 -5.36 21.76
C TYR A 272 -30.80 -6.88 21.54
N LEU A 273 -29.92 -7.40 20.69
CA LEU A 273 -29.86 -8.84 20.38
C LEU A 273 -29.45 -9.68 21.57
N GLU A 274 -28.53 -9.20 22.42
CA GLU A 274 -28.04 -10.00 23.54
C GLU A 274 -28.90 -9.83 24.81
N GLU A 275 -29.35 -8.61 25.13
CA GLU A 275 -30.12 -8.38 26.35
C GLU A 275 -31.62 -8.50 26.10
N TYR A 276 -32.18 -7.95 25.02
CA TYR A 276 -33.63 -7.78 24.87
C TYR A 276 -34.31 -8.82 23.98
N ALA A 277 -33.62 -9.31 22.96
CA ALA A 277 -34.21 -10.22 21.98
C ALA A 277 -34.53 -11.57 22.62
N ARG A 278 -35.72 -12.09 22.32
CA ARG A 278 -36.13 -13.43 22.75
C ARG A 278 -35.43 -14.45 21.88
N LYS A 279 -35.01 -15.58 22.45
CA LYS A 279 -34.48 -16.70 21.68
C LYS A 279 -35.63 -17.35 20.89
N ASN A 280 -35.75 -16.99 19.62
CA ASN A 280 -36.73 -17.57 18.69
C ASN A 280 -36.10 -17.72 17.28
N TRP A 281 -36.83 -18.35 16.37
CA TRP A 281 -36.35 -18.60 15.00
C TRP A 281 -36.04 -17.31 14.24
N PHE A 282 -36.76 -16.22 14.50
CA PHE A 282 -36.56 -14.93 13.84
C PHE A 282 -35.26 -14.26 14.30
N THR A 283 -35.00 -14.26 15.60
CA THR A 283 -33.72 -13.80 16.15
C THR A 283 -32.57 -14.66 15.63
N ALA A 284 -32.72 -15.99 15.62
CA ALA A 284 -31.72 -16.89 15.03
C ALA A 284 -31.43 -16.57 13.55
N LEU A 285 -32.46 -16.26 12.76
CA LEU A 285 -32.30 -15.83 11.37
C LEU A 285 -31.51 -14.51 11.27
N ILE A 286 -31.82 -13.51 12.09
CA ILE A 286 -31.07 -12.24 12.14
C ILE A 286 -29.60 -12.51 12.47
N GLU A 287 -29.33 -13.36 13.45
CA GLU A 287 -27.97 -13.69 13.88
C GLU A 287 -27.16 -14.37 12.78
N ILE A 288 -27.77 -15.33 12.07
CA ILE A 288 -27.14 -16.00 10.93
C ILE A 288 -26.84 -14.98 9.82
N ASN A 289 -27.76 -14.06 9.54
CA ASN A 289 -27.53 -13.03 8.53
C ASN A 289 -26.41 -12.07 8.92
N ILE A 290 -26.32 -11.65 10.19
CA ILE A 290 -25.22 -10.79 10.66
C ILE A 290 -23.87 -11.52 10.52
N ALA A 291 -23.81 -12.81 10.86
CA ALA A 291 -22.61 -13.61 10.69
C ALA A 291 -22.23 -13.77 9.21
N ASN A 292 -23.21 -14.02 8.33
CA ASN A 292 -23.00 -14.12 6.89
C ASN A 292 -22.53 -12.79 6.28
N LEU A 293 -23.10 -11.66 6.72
CA LEU A 293 -22.72 -10.31 6.27
C LEU A 293 -21.27 -9.98 6.61
N ALA A 294 -20.75 -10.46 7.73
CA ALA A 294 -19.33 -10.31 8.06
C ALA A 294 -18.39 -11.05 7.08
N GLY A 295 -18.89 -12.07 6.39
CA GLY A 295 -18.17 -12.83 5.36
C GLY A 295 -18.30 -12.28 3.94
N VAL A 296 -19.14 -11.25 3.71
CA VAL A 296 -19.36 -10.70 2.37
C VAL A 296 -18.12 -9.92 1.90
N PRO A 297 -17.62 -10.14 0.67
CA PRO A 297 -16.51 -9.39 0.10
C PRO A 297 -16.76 -7.87 0.10
N SER A 298 -15.73 -7.07 0.41
CA SER A 298 -15.90 -5.62 0.61
C SER A 298 -16.37 -4.87 -0.64
N ILE A 299 -16.13 -5.39 -1.85
CA ILE A 299 -16.62 -4.81 -3.10
C ILE A 299 -18.16 -4.83 -3.22
N ILE A 300 -18.82 -5.85 -2.66
CA ILE A 300 -20.28 -5.96 -2.71
C ILE A 300 -20.92 -4.86 -1.87
N TRP A 301 -20.31 -4.52 -0.72
CA TRP A 301 -20.76 -3.40 0.11
C TRP A 301 -20.70 -2.08 -0.65
N GLY A 302 -19.68 -1.87 -1.49
CA GLY A 302 -19.58 -0.66 -2.31
C GLY A 302 -20.60 -0.60 -3.45
N LEU A 303 -20.85 -1.71 -4.15
CA LEU A 303 -21.93 -1.79 -5.15
C LEU A 303 -23.31 -1.54 -4.52
N MET A 304 -23.55 -2.09 -3.33
CA MET A 304 -24.77 -1.82 -2.58
C MET A 304 -24.85 -0.35 -2.16
N GLY A 305 -23.74 0.25 -1.70
CA GLY A 305 -23.67 1.68 -1.38
C GLY A 305 -23.98 2.56 -2.58
N LEU A 306 -23.44 2.23 -3.76
CA LEU A 306 -23.75 2.91 -5.01
C LEU A 306 -25.24 2.84 -5.33
N GLY A 307 -25.83 1.64 -5.34
CA GLY A 307 -27.26 1.48 -5.63
C GLY A 307 -28.17 2.16 -4.61
N LEU A 308 -27.87 2.02 -3.31
CA LEU A 308 -28.72 2.51 -2.23
C LEU A 308 -28.56 4.01 -1.99
N PHE A 309 -27.34 4.49 -1.80
CA PHE A 309 -27.08 5.86 -1.38
C PHE A 309 -26.99 6.81 -2.57
N VAL A 310 -26.34 6.42 -3.67
CA VAL A 310 -26.18 7.28 -4.84
C VAL A 310 -27.44 7.28 -5.70
N TYR A 311 -27.92 6.09 -6.11
CA TYR A 311 -29.05 6.02 -7.04
C TYR A 311 -30.41 6.14 -6.36
N LYS A 312 -30.65 5.44 -5.25
CA LYS A 312 -31.97 5.47 -4.59
C LYS A 312 -32.18 6.69 -3.67
N PHE A 313 -31.17 7.06 -2.88
CA PHE A 313 -31.27 8.21 -1.96
C PHE A 313 -30.68 9.52 -2.51
N HIS A 314 -30.14 9.52 -3.73
CA HIS A 314 -29.60 10.71 -4.40
C HIS A 314 -28.57 11.50 -3.55
N LEU A 315 -27.76 10.80 -2.75
CA LEU A 315 -26.73 11.43 -1.89
C LEU A 315 -25.44 11.81 -2.65
N GLY A 316 -25.34 11.40 -3.92
CA GLY A 316 -24.20 11.68 -4.79
C GLY A 316 -22.89 10.98 -4.38
N LEU A 317 -21.83 11.27 -5.12
CA LEU A 317 -20.46 10.77 -4.86
C LEU A 317 -19.79 11.56 -3.73
N SER A 318 -20.34 11.44 -2.52
CA SER A 318 -20.02 12.31 -1.40
C SER A 318 -19.39 11.57 -0.21
N VAL A 319 -18.75 12.32 0.69
CA VAL A 319 -18.23 11.80 1.96
C VAL A 319 -19.32 11.05 2.74
N LEU A 320 -20.55 11.57 2.75
CA LEU A 320 -21.67 10.93 3.43
C LEU A 320 -21.94 9.54 2.88
N THR A 321 -22.05 9.40 1.55
CA THR A 321 -22.23 8.12 0.87
C THR A 321 -21.12 7.13 1.22
N ALA A 322 -19.87 7.60 1.18
CA ALA A 322 -18.69 6.79 1.50
C ALA A 322 -18.69 6.30 2.95
N GLY A 323 -18.94 7.21 3.88
CA GLY A 323 -18.97 6.93 5.31
C GLY A 323 -20.10 5.99 5.69
N LEU A 324 -21.29 6.14 5.10
CA LEU A 324 -22.42 5.24 5.30
C LEU A 324 -22.13 3.84 4.74
N THR A 325 -21.49 3.75 3.58
CA THR A 325 -21.13 2.45 2.99
C THR A 325 -20.10 1.70 3.83
N LEU A 326 -19.02 2.38 4.23
CA LEU A 326 -18.07 1.80 5.18
C LEU A 326 -18.75 1.49 6.51
N GLY A 327 -19.71 2.32 6.92
CA GLY A 327 -20.54 2.08 8.10
C GLY A 327 -21.25 0.73 8.03
N LEU A 328 -21.90 0.44 6.90
CA LEU A 328 -22.58 -0.85 6.66
C LEU A 328 -21.60 -2.04 6.63
N LEU A 329 -20.42 -1.86 6.05
CA LEU A 329 -19.36 -2.87 6.05
C LEU A 329 -18.87 -3.20 7.46
N VAL A 330 -18.69 -2.17 8.29
CA VAL A 330 -18.16 -2.28 9.67
C VAL A 330 -19.24 -2.75 10.66
N LEU A 331 -20.50 -2.46 10.38
CA LEU A 331 -21.65 -2.73 11.24
C LEU A 331 -21.70 -4.17 11.79
N PRO A 332 -21.64 -5.24 10.97
CA PRO A 332 -21.72 -6.62 11.49
C PRO A 332 -20.57 -6.94 12.45
N ILE A 333 -19.37 -6.40 12.22
CA ILE A 333 -18.20 -6.59 13.09
C ILE A 333 -18.46 -5.97 14.47
N VAL A 334 -19.00 -4.75 14.50
CA VAL A 334 -19.33 -4.04 15.76
C VAL A 334 -20.46 -4.76 16.52
N ILE A 335 -21.48 -5.26 15.82
CA ILE A 335 -22.57 -6.02 16.44
C ILE A 335 -22.03 -7.28 17.12
N ILE A 336 -21.26 -8.10 16.39
CA ILE A 336 -20.70 -9.35 16.91
C ILE A 336 -19.79 -9.06 18.12
N ALA A 337 -18.89 -8.10 17.99
CA ALA A 337 -18.02 -7.69 19.11
C ALA A 337 -18.80 -7.24 20.35
N THR A 338 -19.89 -6.49 20.15
CA THR A 338 -20.74 -6.02 21.24
C THR A 338 -21.43 -7.17 21.95
N ARG A 339 -22.00 -8.11 21.18
CA ARG A 339 -22.69 -9.28 21.73
C ARG A 339 -21.75 -10.16 22.54
N GLU A 340 -20.59 -10.49 22.00
CA GLU A 340 -19.60 -11.31 22.71
C GLU A 340 -19.11 -10.64 23.99
N SER A 341 -18.96 -9.31 23.97
CA SER A 341 -18.57 -8.54 25.16
C SER A 341 -19.64 -8.55 26.25
N ILE A 342 -20.92 -8.49 25.87
CA ILE A 342 -22.06 -8.56 26.81
C ILE A 342 -22.25 -9.98 27.35
N ARG A 343 -22.12 -10.98 26.47
CA ARG A 343 -22.25 -12.40 26.81
C ARG A 343 -21.19 -12.87 27.81
N ALA A 344 -19.99 -12.28 27.77
CA ALA A 344 -18.92 -12.56 28.71
C ALA A 344 -19.26 -12.19 30.17
N ILE A 345 -20.28 -11.36 30.41
CA ILE A 345 -20.68 -10.95 31.75
C ILE A 345 -21.50 -12.08 32.40
N PRO A 346 -21.18 -12.51 33.63
CA PRO A 346 -21.95 -13.54 34.34
C PRO A 346 -23.44 -13.20 34.47
N SER A 347 -24.32 -14.20 34.31
CA SER A 347 -25.76 -14.01 34.46
C SER A 347 -26.16 -13.63 35.89
N THR A 348 -25.38 -14.05 36.89
CA THR A 348 -25.61 -13.77 38.31
C THR A 348 -25.73 -12.28 38.64
N ILE A 349 -25.01 -11.40 37.92
CA ILE A 349 -25.12 -9.95 38.08
C ILE A 349 -26.50 -9.45 37.65
N ARG A 350 -27.05 -10.02 36.58
CA ARG A 350 -28.38 -9.67 36.07
C ARG A 350 -29.45 -10.14 37.05
N ASP A 351 -29.35 -11.38 37.51
CA ASP A 351 -30.29 -11.97 38.46
C ASP A 351 -30.29 -11.24 39.80
N ALA A 352 -29.12 -10.87 40.32
CA ALA A 352 -28.99 -10.10 41.56
C ALA A 352 -29.60 -8.69 41.43
N SER A 353 -29.33 -7.99 40.32
CA SER A 353 -29.91 -6.66 40.07
C SER A 353 -31.44 -6.71 39.97
N LEU A 354 -31.98 -7.70 39.23
CA LEU A 354 -33.43 -7.91 39.12
C LEU A 354 -34.07 -8.29 40.47
N ALA A 355 -33.39 -9.09 41.31
CA ALA A 355 -33.87 -9.47 42.64
C ALA A 355 -33.99 -8.28 43.60
N LEU A 356 -33.17 -7.23 43.40
CA LEU A 356 -33.27 -5.96 44.13
C LEU A 356 -34.40 -5.05 43.61
N GLY A 357 -35.23 -5.54 42.67
CA GLY A 357 -36.33 -4.78 42.07
C GLY A 357 -35.89 -3.83 40.95
N ALA A 358 -34.64 -3.92 40.47
CA ALA A 358 -34.21 -3.11 39.35
C ALA A 358 -34.89 -3.55 38.05
N THR A 359 -35.20 -2.59 37.17
CA THR A 359 -35.68 -2.90 35.82
C THR A 359 -34.55 -3.46 34.96
N LYS A 360 -34.93 -4.16 33.88
CA LYS A 360 -33.97 -4.66 32.89
C LYS A 360 -33.10 -3.53 32.31
N TRP A 361 -33.69 -2.36 32.01
CA TRP A 361 -32.92 -1.21 31.54
C TRP A 361 -31.93 -0.68 32.58
N GLN A 362 -32.32 -0.58 33.86
CA GLN A 362 -31.40 -0.19 34.94
C GLN A 362 -30.25 -1.19 35.07
N THR A 363 -30.56 -2.49 35.01
CA THR A 363 -29.55 -3.56 35.02
C THR A 363 -28.58 -3.41 33.84
N THR A 364 -29.10 -3.23 32.63
CA THR A 364 -28.28 -3.07 31.42
C THR A 364 -27.43 -1.81 31.48
N ARG A 365 -28.00 -0.67 31.86
CA ARG A 365 -27.32 0.64 31.88
C ARG A 365 -26.26 0.74 32.98
N HIS A 366 -26.52 0.20 34.17
CA HIS A 366 -25.64 0.38 35.33
C HIS A 366 -24.62 -0.74 35.51
N HIS A 367 -24.91 -1.96 35.02
CA HIS A 367 -24.04 -3.12 35.22
C HIS A 367 -23.54 -3.66 33.89
N VAL A 368 -24.44 -4.13 33.01
CA VAL A 368 -24.04 -4.85 31.80
C VAL A 368 -23.20 -3.98 30.85
N LEU A 369 -23.69 -2.78 30.51
CA LEU A 369 -23.04 -1.91 29.54
C LEU A 369 -21.69 -1.38 30.06
N PRO A 370 -21.57 -0.88 31.30
CA PRO A 370 -20.27 -0.47 31.85
C PRO A 370 -19.25 -1.61 31.90
N TYR A 371 -19.66 -2.82 32.29
CA TYR A 371 -18.74 -3.96 32.42
C TYR A 371 -18.30 -4.52 31.06
N SER A 372 -19.16 -4.48 30.04
CA SER A 372 -18.84 -4.93 28.66
C SER A 372 -18.10 -3.87 27.85
N PHE A 373 -18.11 -2.61 28.28
CA PHE A 373 -17.57 -1.47 27.54
C PHE A 373 -16.12 -1.67 27.08
N GLY A 374 -15.28 -2.27 27.92
CA GLY A 374 -13.89 -2.56 27.58
C GLY A 374 -13.74 -3.54 26.41
N GLY A 375 -14.65 -4.52 26.27
CA GLY A 375 -14.71 -5.45 25.15
C GLY A 375 -15.27 -4.78 23.90
N ILE A 376 -16.39 -4.05 24.04
CA ILE A 376 -17.05 -3.31 22.95
C ILE A 376 -16.06 -2.35 22.27
N LEU A 377 -15.31 -1.59 23.07
CA LEU A 377 -14.29 -0.68 22.56
C LEU A 377 -13.20 -1.42 21.78
N THR A 378 -12.74 -2.58 22.27
CA THR A 378 -11.69 -3.34 21.59
C THR A 378 -12.15 -3.80 20.21
N GLY A 379 -13.33 -4.43 20.13
CA GLY A 379 -13.85 -4.89 18.86
C GLY A 379 -14.16 -3.75 17.89
N THR A 380 -14.65 -2.63 18.41
CA THR A 380 -14.85 -1.41 17.61
C THR A 380 -13.53 -0.86 17.06
N ILE A 381 -12.46 -0.82 17.86
CA ILE A 381 -11.13 -0.38 17.41
C ILE A 381 -10.61 -1.24 16.26
N VAL A 382 -10.75 -2.56 16.38
CA VAL A 382 -10.36 -3.51 15.33
C VAL A 382 -11.20 -3.29 14.06
N ALA A 383 -12.51 -3.08 14.21
CA ALA A 383 -13.40 -2.84 13.09
C ALA A 383 -13.07 -1.54 12.34
N LEU A 384 -12.75 -0.46 13.06
CA LEU A 384 -12.33 0.81 12.48
C LEU A 384 -10.94 0.74 11.84
N SER A 385 -10.01 0.00 12.45
CA SER A 385 -8.67 -0.26 11.88
C SER A 385 -8.77 -0.94 10.52
N ARG A 386 -9.74 -1.84 10.36
CA ARG A 386 -10.02 -2.44 9.07
C ARG A 386 -10.59 -1.40 8.10
N ALA A 387 -11.61 -0.65 8.53
CA ALA A 387 -12.33 0.32 7.70
C ALA A 387 -11.40 1.38 7.07
N ILE A 388 -10.41 1.87 7.82
CA ILE A 388 -9.49 2.92 7.34
C ILE A 388 -8.64 2.48 6.14
N GLY A 389 -8.40 1.18 6.02
CA GLY A 389 -7.65 0.56 4.94
C GLY A 389 -8.51 0.00 3.80
N GLU A 390 -9.84 0.08 3.90
CA GLU A 390 -10.73 -0.45 2.86
C GLU A 390 -10.73 0.45 1.62
N THR A 391 -10.43 -0.13 0.46
CA THR A 391 -10.33 0.58 -0.83
C THR A 391 -11.44 0.18 -1.80
N ALA A 392 -11.70 -1.13 -1.87
CA ALA A 392 -12.64 -1.73 -2.80
C ALA A 392 -14.04 -1.09 -2.75
N PRO A 393 -14.71 -0.97 -1.59
CA PRO A 393 -16.05 -0.40 -1.55
C PRO A 393 -16.08 1.06 -2.02
N LEU A 394 -15.06 1.83 -1.68
CA LEU A 394 -14.98 3.25 -2.00
C LEU A 394 -14.73 3.49 -3.49
N ILE A 395 -13.82 2.73 -4.12
CA ILE A 395 -13.59 2.81 -5.57
C ILE A 395 -14.86 2.44 -6.33
N THR A 396 -15.59 1.41 -5.90
CA THR A 396 -16.83 1.00 -6.59
C THR A 396 -17.98 1.99 -6.49
N ILE A 397 -18.02 2.81 -5.43
CA ILE A 397 -18.99 3.91 -5.34
C ILE A 397 -18.67 5.01 -6.34
N GLY A 398 -17.44 5.08 -6.85
CA GLY A 398 -16.96 6.16 -7.71
C GLY A 398 -16.20 7.24 -6.94
N ALA A 399 -15.53 6.87 -5.85
CA ALA A 399 -14.59 7.77 -5.19
C ALA A 399 -13.55 8.29 -6.21
N LEU A 400 -13.35 9.61 -6.22
CA LEU A 400 -12.50 10.25 -7.20
C LEU A 400 -11.03 9.89 -6.93
N THR A 401 -10.35 9.42 -7.97
CA THR A 401 -8.94 9.02 -7.89
C THR A 401 -7.97 10.21 -7.90
N TYR A 402 -8.48 11.41 -8.19
CA TYR A 402 -7.72 12.65 -8.22
C TYR A 402 -8.61 13.83 -7.81
N VAL A 403 -8.41 14.34 -6.59
CA VAL A 403 -9.19 15.46 -6.03
C VAL A 403 -8.23 16.59 -5.61
N THR A 404 -8.30 17.72 -6.31
CA THR A 404 -7.43 18.89 -6.10
C THR A 404 -8.07 19.97 -5.23
N PHE A 405 -9.12 19.63 -4.48
CA PHE A 405 -9.77 20.52 -3.52
C PHE A 405 -10.14 19.76 -2.24
N LEU A 406 -10.46 20.49 -1.17
CA LEU A 406 -10.84 19.88 0.12
C LEU A 406 -12.35 19.68 0.20
N PRO A 407 -12.83 18.65 0.93
CA PRO A 407 -14.24 18.51 1.24
C PRO A 407 -14.85 19.75 1.94
N ALA A 408 -14.06 20.53 2.68
CA ALA A 408 -14.43 21.86 3.14
C ALA A 408 -13.26 22.83 3.04
N GLU A 409 -13.35 23.78 2.12
CA GLU A 409 -12.32 24.80 1.87
C GLU A 409 -12.33 25.94 2.91
N THR A 410 -13.46 26.11 3.62
CA THR A 410 -13.66 27.25 4.54
C THR A 410 -14.17 26.77 5.90
N TRP A 411 -13.73 27.41 6.99
CA TRP A 411 -14.20 27.14 8.36
C TRP A 411 -15.74 27.22 8.51
N LYS A 412 -16.39 28.11 7.75
CA LYS A 412 -17.86 28.18 7.68
C LYS A 412 -18.47 26.90 7.08
N GLY A 413 -17.82 26.30 6.07
CA GLY A 413 -18.25 25.04 5.48
C GLY A 413 -18.18 23.86 6.44
N TRP A 414 -17.24 23.91 7.41
CA TRP A 414 -17.17 22.94 8.50
C TRP A 414 -18.37 23.03 9.45
N LEU A 415 -18.80 24.25 9.80
CA LEU A 415 -19.96 24.49 10.67
C LEU A 415 -21.31 24.15 9.99
N THR A 416 -21.42 24.40 8.68
CA THR A 416 -22.66 24.15 7.91
C THR A 416 -22.77 22.69 7.42
N PHE A 417 -21.86 21.79 7.82
CA PHE A 417 -21.84 20.40 7.37
C PHE A 417 -21.78 20.21 5.84
N GLY A 418 -21.31 21.23 5.09
CA GLY A 418 -21.23 21.20 3.64
C GLY A 418 -20.28 20.10 3.13
N TRP A 419 -19.28 19.76 3.93
CA TRP A 419 -18.33 18.68 3.66
C TRP A 419 -18.94 17.30 3.55
N LEU A 420 -20.14 17.04 4.12
CA LEU A 420 -20.82 15.75 3.97
C LEU A 420 -21.15 15.46 2.52
N ARG A 421 -21.50 16.50 1.75
CA ARG A 421 -21.92 16.39 0.34
C ARG A 421 -20.77 16.61 -0.63
N ALA A 422 -19.59 16.98 -0.15
CA ALA A 422 -18.45 17.22 -1.00
C ALA A 422 -17.87 15.91 -1.54
N PRO A 423 -17.29 15.93 -2.75
CA PRO A 423 -16.55 14.80 -3.26
C PRO A 423 -15.25 14.61 -2.47
N PHE A 424 -14.73 13.40 -2.53
CA PHE A 424 -13.67 12.97 -1.63
C PHE A 424 -12.69 12.02 -2.33
N THR A 425 -11.52 11.91 -1.73
CA THR A 425 -10.58 10.83 -1.98
C THR A 425 -10.01 10.38 -0.64
N VAL A 426 -9.48 9.16 -0.58
CA VAL A 426 -8.88 8.60 0.63
C VAL A 426 -7.46 8.14 0.35
N LEU A 427 -6.65 8.03 1.39
CA LEU A 427 -5.24 7.67 1.29
C LEU A 427 -5.00 6.37 0.50
N PRO A 428 -5.75 5.27 0.75
CA PRO A 428 -5.54 4.05 0.00
C PRO A 428 -5.82 4.18 -1.51
N ILE A 429 -6.83 4.97 -1.90
CA ILE A 429 -7.16 5.24 -3.31
C ILE A 429 -6.07 6.09 -3.95
N GLN A 430 -5.58 7.11 -3.23
CA GLN A 430 -4.49 7.96 -3.72
C GLN A 430 -3.19 7.17 -3.93
N MET A 431 -2.88 6.26 -2.99
CA MET A 431 -1.76 5.33 -3.11
C MET A 431 -1.92 4.41 -4.33
N PHE A 432 -3.10 3.81 -4.51
CA PHE A 432 -3.40 2.99 -5.69
C PHE A 432 -3.27 3.76 -7.00
N ASN A 433 -3.75 5.01 -7.05
CA ASN A 433 -3.62 5.87 -8.23
C ASN A 433 -2.15 6.08 -8.62
N TRP A 434 -1.28 6.29 -7.64
CA TRP A 434 0.14 6.53 -7.88
C TRP A 434 0.91 5.26 -8.23
N LEU A 435 0.58 4.11 -7.62
CA LEU A 435 1.16 2.81 -8.01
C LEU A 435 0.77 2.40 -9.43
N SER A 436 -0.43 2.78 -9.88
CA SER A 436 -0.89 2.47 -11.24
C SER A 436 -0.20 3.32 -12.32
N ARG A 437 0.62 4.32 -11.96
CA ARG A 437 1.37 5.14 -12.92
C ARG A 437 2.73 4.50 -13.22
N PRO A 438 3.24 4.59 -14.46
CA PRO A 438 4.53 4.01 -14.84
C PRO A 438 5.76 4.77 -14.31
N ASP A 439 5.58 5.94 -13.68
CA ASP A 439 6.67 6.83 -13.25
C ASP A 439 7.16 6.50 -11.82
N ARG A 440 8.48 6.26 -11.69
CA ARG A 440 9.15 5.89 -10.45
C ARG A 440 9.05 6.96 -9.35
N GLU A 441 8.90 8.25 -9.70
CA GLU A 441 8.70 9.30 -8.70
C GLU A 441 7.33 9.17 -8.01
N PHE A 442 6.30 8.76 -8.75
CA PHE A 442 4.99 8.49 -8.15
C PHE A 442 5.00 7.26 -7.24
N HIS A 443 5.84 6.26 -7.50
CA HIS A 443 6.01 5.11 -6.61
C HIS A 443 6.63 5.51 -5.27
N ARG A 444 7.57 6.46 -5.25
CA ARG A 444 8.13 7.04 -4.01
C ARG A 444 7.04 7.77 -3.21
N ASN A 445 6.20 8.56 -3.89
CA ASN A 445 5.07 9.22 -3.26
C ASN A 445 4.02 8.21 -2.73
N ALA A 446 3.80 7.11 -3.45
CA ALA A 446 2.93 6.02 -3.00
C ALA A 446 3.47 5.32 -1.75
N ALA A 447 4.78 5.03 -1.70
CA ALA A 447 5.42 4.48 -0.51
C ALA A 447 5.29 5.43 0.69
N ALA A 448 5.48 6.74 0.47
CA ALA A 448 5.29 7.76 1.50
C ALA A 448 3.81 7.85 1.98
N ALA A 449 2.84 7.75 1.06
CA ALA A 449 1.43 7.68 1.41
C ALA A 449 1.08 6.42 2.22
N GLY A 450 1.66 5.27 1.86
CA GLY A 450 1.51 4.03 2.61
C GLY A 450 2.10 4.11 4.02
N ALA A 451 3.30 4.68 4.16
CA ALA A 451 3.91 4.94 5.45
C ALA A 451 3.04 5.86 6.32
N LEU A 452 2.47 6.93 5.74
CA LEU A 452 1.54 7.79 6.48
C LEU A 452 0.26 7.05 6.87
N LEU A 453 -0.31 6.21 6.00
CA LEU A 453 -1.49 5.41 6.33
C LEU A 453 -1.22 4.49 7.53
N ILE A 454 -0.04 3.88 7.60
CA ILE A 454 0.40 3.09 8.76
C ILE A 454 0.48 3.97 10.02
N VAL A 455 1.14 5.12 9.94
CA VAL A 455 1.25 6.06 11.07
C VAL A 455 -0.13 6.55 11.52
N MET A 456 -1.04 6.84 10.60
CA MET A 456 -2.41 7.26 10.89
C MET A 456 -3.20 6.14 11.56
N THR A 457 -3.07 4.90 11.09
CA THR A 457 -3.73 3.73 11.68
C THR A 457 -3.21 3.48 13.09
N LEU A 458 -1.90 3.51 13.29
CA LEU A 458 -1.27 3.38 14.60
C LEU A 458 -1.66 4.52 15.53
N GLY A 459 -1.71 5.76 15.04
CA GLY A 459 -2.12 6.94 15.81
C GLY A 459 -3.58 6.86 16.25
N MET A 460 -4.49 6.51 15.34
CA MET A 460 -5.91 6.29 15.65
C MET A 460 -6.07 5.19 16.72
N ASN A 461 -5.36 4.07 16.55
CA ASN A 461 -5.41 2.96 17.50
C ASN A 461 -4.82 3.33 18.86
N ALA A 462 -3.72 4.06 18.89
CA ALA A 462 -3.13 4.57 20.13
C ALA A 462 -4.11 5.51 20.85
N ILE A 463 -4.73 6.46 20.15
CA ILE A 463 -5.75 7.36 20.72
C ILE A 463 -6.92 6.55 21.29
N ALA A 464 -7.40 5.55 20.54
CA ALA A 464 -8.52 4.74 20.99
C ALA A 464 -8.18 3.85 22.20
N ILE A 465 -6.95 3.32 22.27
CA ILE A 465 -6.42 2.59 23.43
C ILE A 465 -6.29 3.51 24.64
N VAL A 466 -5.76 4.73 24.47
CA VAL A 466 -5.64 5.72 25.55
C VAL A 466 -7.03 6.12 26.06
N LEU A 467 -7.99 6.35 25.16
CA LEU A 467 -9.37 6.65 25.52
C LEU A 467 -10.00 5.49 26.31
N ARG A 468 -9.83 4.25 25.83
CA ARG A 468 -10.25 3.04 26.53
C ARG A 468 -9.64 2.94 27.92
N TYR A 469 -8.34 3.19 28.04
CA TYR A 469 -7.63 3.13 29.31
C TYR A 469 -8.15 4.16 30.31
N ARG A 470 -8.35 5.41 29.87
CA ARG A 470 -8.94 6.46 30.71
C ARG A 470 -10.36 6.14 31.15
N LEU A 471 -11.18 5.58 30.26
CA LEU A 471 -12.57 5.20 30.57
C LEU A 471 -12.62 4.00 31.54
N ARG A 472 -11.72 3.01 31.38
CA ARG A 472 -11.64 1.84 32.28
C ARG A 472 -11.22 2.22 33.70
N ARG A 473 -10.32 3.20 33.88
CA ARG A 473 -9.89 3.65 35.22
C ARG A 473 -11.03 4.17 36.11
N LYS A 474 -12.17 4.57 35.53
CA LYS A 474 -13.34 5.06 36.28
C LYS A 474 -14.25 3.93 36.78
N ILE A 475 -14.04 2.70 36.33
CA ILE A 475 -14.88 1.55 36.68
C ILE A 475 -14.21 0.83 37.86
N LYS A 476 -14.77 1.02 39.06
CA LYS A 476 -14.46 0.20 40.23
C LYS A 476 -15.35 -1.04 40.18
N TRP A 477 -14.72 -2.21 40.24
CA TRP A 477 -15.39 -3.51 40.31
C TRP A 477 -15.94 -3.74 41.71
#